data_AF-A0A7K2YRQ9-F1
#
_entry.id   AF-A0A7K2YRQ9-F1
#
_cell.length_a   1.000
_cell.length_b   1.000
_cell.length_c   1.000
_cell.angle_alpha   90.00
_cell.angle_beta   90.00
_cell.angle_gamma   90.00
#
_symmetry.space_group_name_H-M   'P 1'
#
loop_
_entity.id
_entity.type
_entity.pdbx_description
1 polymer ?
#
loop_
_entity_poly.entity_id
_entity_poly.type
_entity_poly.pdbx_seq_one_letter_code
_entity_poly.pdbx_strand_id
1 'polypeptide(L)'
;MRPITLTFSGLRSFPGTCGPLDFTGKKLVGILGDTGAGKSTVLEAMTAALYGKCSWSEVGVGQLISEGSATMSVDFVFSVGGESWRVRRAFHADTKPTQALLENLRTGTAIDNVGSVNRRIVQLLKLDYKSFKTAVLLPQGRFDALLNATDAERTAMLKSIFGVDEVQRIRSRSEVARDRLAQLNHDAETALARLLDDPIQAADEAEGDEHRATERAERLHERLRTLRARQEEAIAAREHARATAAADAMLAAHRVDDAHAA
;
A
#
# COMPACT_ATOMS: atom_id res chain seq x y z
N MET A 1 8.62 -25.82 -14.87
CA MET A 1 8.05 -26.80 -13.93
C MET A 1 8.19 -28.19 -14.52
N ARG A 2 8.42 -29.21 -13.70
CA ARG A 2 8.44 -30.62 -14.12
C ARG A 2 7.44 -31.42 -13.29
N PRO A 3 6.47 -32.13 -13.90
CA PRO A 3 5.56 -32.99 -13.17
C PRO A 3 6.32 -34.16 -12.52
N ILE A 4 5.89 -34.60 -11.34
CA ILE A 4 6.45 -35.75 -10.62
C ILE A 4 5.37 -36.83 -10.49
N THR A 5 4.26 -36.55 -9.81
CA THR A 5 3.14 -37.49 -9.70
C THR A 5 1.81 -36.77 -9.83
N LEU A 6 0.81 -37.44 -10.39
CA LEU A 6 -0.56 -36.94 -10.51
C LEU A 6 -1.56 -38.03 -10.14
N THR A 7 -2.46 -37.72 -9.21
CA THR A 7 -3.62 -38.53 -8.87
C THR A 7 -4.87 -37.65 -8.94
N PHE A 8 -5.96 -38.16 -9.49
CA PHE A 8 -7.23 -37.43 -9.54
C PHE A 8 -8.42 -38.38 -9.44
N SER A 9 -9.58 -37.87 -9.02
CA SER A 9 -10.83 -38.63 -8.90
C SER A 9 -12.03 -37.75 -9.20
N GLY A 10 -13.11 -38.35 -9.70
CA GLY A 10 -14.37 -37.64 -9.97
C GLY A 10 -14.27 -36.59 -11.07
N LEU A 11 -13.37 -36.80 -12.05
CA LEU A 11 -13.03 -35.83 -13.09
C LEU A 11 -13.42 -36.37 -14.48
N ARG A 12 -14.36 -35.71 -15.15
CA ARG A 12 -14.83 -36.04 -16.52
C ARG A 12 -15.15 -37.54 -16.67
N SER A 13 -14.48 -38.24 -17.59
CA SER A 13 -14.67 -39.66 -17.86
C SER A 13 -14.13 -40.59 -16.76
N PHE A 14 -13.53 -40.05 -15.69
CA PHE A 14 -12.95 -40.81 -14.58
C PHE A 14 -13.72 -40.52 -13.28
N PRO A 15 -14.85 -41.21 -13.02
CA PRO A 15 -15.59 -41.07 -11.76
C PRO A 15 -14.78 -41.61 -10.57
N GLY A 16 -14.00 -42.69 -10.79
CA GLY A 16 -13.10 -43.26 -9.79
C GLY A 16 -11.74 -42.59 -9.73
N THR A 17 -10.89 -43.08 -8.81
CA THR A 17 -9.52 -42.61 -8.66
C THR A 17 -8.64 -43.13 -9.81
N CYS A 18 -7.89 -42.22 -10.43
CA CYS A 18 -6.89 -42.48 -11.45
C CYS A 18 -5.51 -42.02 -10.95
N GLY A 19 -4.51 -42.90 -11.03
CA GLY A 19 -3.15 -42.64 -10.58
C GLY A 19 -2.73 -43.43 -9.33
N PRO A 20 -1.53 -43.15 -8.78
CA PRO A 20 -0.63 -42.08 -9.18
C PRO A 20 0.02 -42.35 -10.54
N LEU A 21 -0.14 -41.40 -11.46
CA LEU A 21 0.63 -41.34 -12.69
C LEU A 21 2.03 -40.81 -12.36
N ASP A 22 3.06 -41.63 -12.52
CA ASP A 22 4.44 -41.28 -12.21
C ASP A 22 5.21 -40.76 -13.43
N PHE A 23 5.65 -39.51 -13.34
CA PHE A 23 6.43 -38.79 -14.36
C PHE A 23 7.92 -38.74 -14.00
N THR A 24 8.35 -39.34 -12.90
CA THR A 24 9.73 -39.27 -12.41
C THR A 24 10.72 -39.80 -13.44
N GLY A 25 11.69 -38.95 -13.79
CA GLY A 25 12.74 -39.25 -14.76
C GLY A 25 12.27 -39.35 -16.22
N LYS A 26 10.98 -39.12 -16.51
CA LYS A 26 10.44 -39.22 -17.87
C LYS A 26 10.62 -37.89 -18.60
N LYS A 27 11.23 -37.94 -19.79
CA LYS A 27 11.43 -36.75 -20.67
C LYS A 27 10.33 -36.60 -21.73
N LEU A 28 9.78 -37.72 -22.18
CA LEU A 28 8.71 -37.80 -23.16
C LEU A 28 7.69 -38.83 -22.66
N VAL A 29 6.42 -38.44 -22.66
CA VAL A 29 5.30 -39.30 -22.23
C VAL A 29 4.22 -39.24 -23.31
N GLY A 30 3.81 -40.40 -23.82
CA GLY A 30 2.67 -40.53 -24.71
C GLY A 30 1.44 -41.00 -23.94
N ILE A 31 0.33 -40.29 -24.07
CA ILE A 31 -0.98 -40.72 -23.54
C ILE A 31 -1.78 -41.25 -24.72
N LEU A 32 -1.97 -42.57 -24.77
CA LEU A 32 -2.63 -43.27 -25.87
C LEU A 32 -4.04 -43.71 -25.47
N GLY A 33 -4.91 -43.81 -26.45
CA GLY A 33 -6.32 -44.21 -26.29
C GLY A 33 -7.19 -43.65 -27.39
N ASP A 34 -8.41 -44.15 -27.52
CA ASP A 34 -9.35 -43.72 -28.56
C ASP A 34 -9.84 -42.28 -28.35
N THR A 35 -10.40 -41.68 -29.40
CA THR A 35 -11.07 -40.38 -29.29
C THR A 35 -12.19 -40.47 -28.25
N GLY A 36 -12.18 -39.58 -27.27
CA GLY A 36 -13.13 -39.63 -26.15
C GLY A 36 -12.70 -40.46 -24.93
N ALA A 37 -11.58 -41.20 -25.00
CA ALA A 37 -11.08 -42.01 -23.88
C ALA A 37 -10.54 -41.20 -22.66
N GLY A 38 -10.70 -39.87 -22.66
CA GLY A 38 -10.26 -39.03 -21.54
C GLY A 38 -8.78 -38.68 -21.51
N LYS A 39 -8.05 -38.79 -22.64
CA LYS A 39 -6.63 -38.36 -22.73
C LYS A 39 -6.42 -36.91 -22.28
N SER A 40 -7.29 -36.01 -22.75
CA SER A 40 -7.29 -34.60 -22.35
C SER A 40 -7.61 -34.39 -20.87
N THR A 41 -8.24 -35.37 -20.20
CA THR A 41 -8.58 -35.29 -18.78
C THR A 41 -7.35 -35.25 -17.89
N VAL A 42 -6.27 -35.94 -18.27
CA VAL A 42 -4.98 -35.88 -17.53
C VAL A 42 -4.42 -34.44 -17.54
N LEU A 43 -4.51 -33.78 -18.69
CA LEU A 43 -4.09 -32.39 -18.87
C LEU A 43 -5.00 -31.42 -18.12
N GLU A 44 -6.32 -31.67 -18.10
CA GLU A 44 -7.28 -30.94 -17.28
C GLU A 44 -7.00 -31.08 -15.79
N ALA A 45 -6.66 -32.28 -15.32
CA ALA A 45 -6.32 -32.53 -13.92
C ALA A 45 -5.13 -31.66 -13.48
N MET A 46 -4.04 -31.65 -14.25
CA MET A 46 -2.88 -30.80 -13.96
C MET A 46 -3.26 -29.30 -13.93
N THR A 47 -4.09 -28.87 -14.89
CA THR A 47 -4.54 -27.47 -14.99
C THR A 47 -5.42 -27.07 -13.79
N ALA A 48 -6.36 -27.94 -13.40
CA ALA A 48 -7.22 -27.75 -12.25
C ALA A 48 -6.40 -27.74 -10.95
N ALA A 49 -5.43 -28.63 -10.79
CA ALA A 49 -4.51 -28.64 -9.65
C ALA A 49 -3.72 -27.34 -9.51
N LEU A 50 -3.15 -26.82 -10.60
CA LEU A 50 -2.33 -25.62 -10.55
C LEU A 50 -3.16 -24.35 -10.38
N TYR A 51 -4.18 -24.16 -11.21
CA TYR A 51 -4.87 -22.87 -11.34
C TYR A 51 -6.29 -22.85 -10.78
N GLY A 52 -6.86 -24.01 -10.44
CA GLY A 52 -8.26 -24.11 -10.07
C GLY A 52 -9.18 -23.64 -11.20
N LYS A 53 -8.81 -23.93 -12.45
CA LYS A 53 -9.52 -23.54 -13.68
C LYS A 53 -9.52 -24.71 -14.67
N CYS A 54 -10.48 -24.69 -15.59
CA CYS A 54 -10.58 -25.64 -16.71
C CYS A 54 -9.71 -25.20 -17.88
N SER A 55 -9.28 -26.09 -18.77
CA SER A 55 -8.49 -25.70 -19.96
C SER A 55 -9.33 -25.13 -21.10
N TRP A 56 -10.64 -25.35 -21.15
CA TRP A 56 -11.48 -25.02 -22.32
C TRP A 56 -12.41 -23.82 -22.10
N SER A 57 -12.89 -23.58 -20.89
CA SER A 57 -13.74 -22.44 -20.53
C SER A 57 -13.19 -21.69 -19.33
N GLU A 58 -13.48 -20.38 -19.25
CA GLU A 58 -13.31 -19.60 -18.01
C GLU A 58 -14.46 -19.84 -17.02
N VAL A 59 -15.48 -20.57 -17.46
CA VAL A 59 -16.65 -20.99 -16.68
C VAL A 59 -16.21 -22.07 -15.68
N GLY A 60 -16.70 -21.96 -14.45
CA GLY A 60 -16.15 -22.62 -13.27
C GLY A 60 -15.89 -24.13 -13.36
N VAL A 61 -14.98 -24.58 -12.50
CA VAL A 61 -14.47 -25.96 -12.41
C VAL A 61 -15.54 -27.02 -12.14
N GLY A 62 -16.74 -26.64 -11.70
CA GLY A 62 -17.86 -27.56 -11.46
C GLY A 62 -18.22 -28.41 -12.68
N GLN A 63 -18.05 -27.90 -13.90
CA GLN A 63 -18.32 -28.65 -15.14
C GLN A 63 -17.30 -29.77 -15.42
N LEU A 64 -16.20 -29.83 -14.68
CA LEU A 64 -15.23 -30.92 -14.76
C LEU A 64 -15.61 -32.10 -13.86
N ILE A 65 -16.50 -31.91 -12.89
CA ILE A 65 -16.94 -32.98 -11.99
C ILE A 65 -17.67 -34.03 -12.83
N SER A 66 -17.25 -35.29 -12.69
CA SER A 66 -17.86 -36.43 -13.39
C SER A 66 -19.34 -36.51 -13.06
N GLU A 67 -20.15 -36.86 -14.06
CA GLU A 67 -21.57 -37.14 -13.84
C GLU A 67 -21.72 -38.25 -12.78
N GLY A 68 -22.66 -38.05 -11.85
CA GLY A 68 -22.86 -38.93 -10.69
C GLY A 68 -21.83 -38.78 -9.54
N SER A 69 -20.80 -37.95 -9.69
CA SER A 69 -19.84 -37.67 -8.60
C SER A 69 -20.22 -36.41 -7.83
N ALA A 70 -20.26 -36.50 -6.49
CA ALA A 70 -20.49 -35.33 -5.63
C ALA A 70 -19.24 -34.43 -5.49
N THR A 71 -18.06 -35.02 -5.70
CA THR A 71 -16.77 -34.35 -5.48
C THR A 71 -15.77 -34.71 -6.57
N MET A 72 -14.83 -33.80 -6.80
CA MET A 72 -13.67 -33.99 -7.65
C MET A 72 -12.42 -33.60 -6.89
N SER A 73 -11.40 -34.46 -6.90
CA SER A 73 -10.14 -34.20 -6.23
C SER A 73 -8.96 -34.35 -7.16
N VAL A 74 -7.93 -33.54 -6.95
CA VAL A 74 -6.66 -33.64 -7.66
C VAL A 74 -5.52 -33.46 -6.66
N ASP A 75 -4.53 -34.34 -6.77
CA ASP A 75 -3.29 -34.33 -6.03
C ASP A 75 -2.13 -34.35 -7.02
N PHE A 76 -1.36 -33.27 -7.05
CA PHE A 76 -0.32 -33.07 -8.03
C PHE A 76 0.99 -32.66 -7.37
N VAL A 77 2.03 -33.46 -7.61
CA VAL A 77 3.39 -33.18 -7.18
C VAL A 77 4.21 -32.74 -8.40
N PHE A 78 4.92 -31.63 -8.26
CA PHE A 78 5.77 -31.08 -9.32
C PHE A 78 7.03 -30.43 -8.74
N SER A 79 8.07 -30.28 -9.56
CA SER A 79 9.25 -29.49 -9.20
C SER A 79 9.34 -28.17 -9.96
N VAL A 80 9.82 -27.15 -9.27
CA VAL A 80 10.13 -25.83 -9.83
C VAL A 80 11.29 -25.22 -9.06
N GLY A 81 12.29 -24.67 -9.77
CA GLY A 81 13.47 -24.08 -9.14
C GLY A 81 14.30 -25.06 -8.28
N GLY A 82 14.24 -26.37 -8.57
CA GLY A 82 14.93 -27.39 -7.78
C GLY A 82 14.18 -27.84 -6.51
N GLU A 83 13.01 -27.27 -6.20
CA GLU A 83 12.18 -27.66 -5.08
C GLU A 83 10.95 -28.45 -5.51
N SER A 84 10.52 -29.40 -4.68
CA SER A 84 9.31 -30.21 -4.90
C SER A 84 8.13 -29.64 -4.12
N TRP A 85 7.01 -29.48 -4.80
CA TRP A 85 5.77 -28.93 -4.28
C TRP A 85 4.62 -29.90 -4.53
N ARG A 86 3.70 -30.02 -3.57
CA ARG A 86 2.47 -30.79 -3.69
C ARG A 86 1.28 -29.85 -3.57
N VAL A 87 0.41 -29.87 -4.57
CA VAL A 87 -0.86 -29.17 -4.53
C VAL A 87 -2.00 -30.18 -4.50
N ARG A 88 -2.89 -30.04 -3.52
CA ARG A 88 -4.12 -30.80 -3.40
C ARG A 88 -5.31 -29.86 -3.54
N ARG A 89 -6.30 -30.23 -4.34
CA ARG A 89 -7.57 -29.50 -4.45
C ARG A 89 -8.74 -30.45 -4.39
N ALA A 90 -9.82 -29.98 -3.76
CA ALA A 90 -11.11 -30.64 -3.76
C ALA A 90 -12.19 -29.65 -4.17
N PHE A 91 -12.97 -30.04 -5.17
CA PHE A 91 -14.10 -29.30 -5.70
C PHE A 91 -15.37 -30.09 -5.43
N HIS A 92 -16.47 -29.39 -5.23
CA HIS A 92 -17.76 -29.99 -4.90
C HIS A 92 -18.80 -29.53 -5.91
N ALA A 93 -19.73 -30.42 -6.26
CA ALA A 93 -20.84 -30.11 -7.17
C ALA A 93 -21.93 -29.27 -6.49
N ASP A 94 -21.99 -29.32 -5.17
CA ASP A 94 -22.91 -28.56 -4.31
C ASP A 94 -22.32 -27.18 -3.95
N THR A 95 -22.96 -26.47 -3.02
CA THR A 95 -22.53 -25.14 -2.55
C THR A 95 -21.29 -25.17 -1.63
N LYS A 96 -20.67 -26.33 -1.40
CA LYS A 96 -19.47 -26.38 -0.55
C LYS A 96 -18.30 -25.65 -1.20
N PRO A 97 -17.51 -24.91 -0.40
CA PRO A 97 -16.38 -24.17 -0.93
C PRO A 97 -15.31 -25.14 -1.45
N THR A 98 -14.61 -24.69 -2.49
CA THR A 98 -13.39 -25.37 -2.97
C THR A 98 -12.32 -25.33 -1.89
N GLN A 99 -11.63 -26.46 -1.70
CA GLN A 99 -10.48 -26.56 -0.81
C GLN A 99 -9.19 -26.64 -1.64
N ALA A 100 -8.11 -26.02 -1.15
CA ALA A 100 -6.81 -26.10 -1.78
C ALA A 100 -5.72 -26.12 -0.72
N LEU A 101 -4.69 -26.93 -0.91
CA LEU A 101 -3.53 -27.02 -0.02
C LEU A 101 -2.27 -27.12 -0.87
N LEU A 102 -1.31 -26.22 -0.63
CA LEU A 102 -0.01 -26.21 -1.28
C LEU A 102 1.07 -26.42 -0.23
N GLU A 103 1.86 -27.47 -0.40
CA GLU A 103 2.92 -27.88 0.52
C GLU A 103 4.28 -27.89 -0.20
N ASN A 104 5.30 -27.32 0.43
CA ASN A 104 6.69 -27.53 0.02
C ASN A 104 7.17 -28.84 0.66
N LEU A 105 7.52 -29.84 -0.15
CA LEU A 105 7.88 -31.17 0.35
C LEU A 105 9.27 -31.22 1.01
N ARG A 106 10.10 -30.19 0.83
CA ARG A 106 11.42 -30.08 1.44
C ARG A 106 11.37 -29.38 2.79
N THR A 107 10.62 -28.28 2.89
CA THR A 107 10.55 -27.45 4.12
C THR A 107 9.35 -27.78 5.00
N GLY A 108 8.34 -28.48 4.47
CA GLY A 108 7.08 -28.76 5.18
C GLY A 108 6.13 -27.56 5.28
N THR A 109 6.48 -26.39 4.71
CA THR A 109 5.62 -25.21 4.76
C THR A 109 4.37 -25.41 3.92
N ALA A 110 3.20 -25.10 4.49
CA ALA A 110 1.90 -25.33 3.88
C ALA A 110 1.05 -24.04 3.79
N ILE A 111 0.22 -23.93 2.75
CA ILE A 111 -0.75 -22.85 2.53
C ILE A 111 -2.09 -23.49 2.15
N ASP A 112 -3.16 -23.18 2.86
CA ASP A 112 -4.49 -23.82 2.72
C ASP A 112 -5.61 -22.88 2.20
N ASN A 113 -5.32 -21.59 2.07
CA ASN A 113 -6.26 -20.63 1.51
C ASN A 113 -6.21 -20.61 -0.03
N VAL A 114 -7.33 -20.86 -0.71
CA VAL A 114 -7.42 -20.93 -2.18
C VAL A 114 -6.80 -19.73 -2.90
N GLY A 115 -7.11 -18.50 -2.44
CA GLY A 115 -6.57 -17.28 -3.04
C GLY A 115 -5.06 -17.16 -2.86
N SER A 116 -4.55 -17.54 -1.69
CA SER A 116 -3.12 -17.55 -1.38
C SER A 116 -2.37 -18.64 -2.13
N VAL A 117 -2.95 -19.84 -2.24
CA VAL A 117 -2.43 -20.95 -3.06
C VAL A 117 -2.31 -20.51 -4.52
N ASN A 118 -3.38 -19.94 -5.10
CA ASN A 118 -3.38 -19.45 -6.49
C ASN A 118 -2.26 -18.42 -6.71
N ARG A 119 -2.15 -17.43 -5.82
CA ARG A 119 -1.13 -16.39 -5.89
C ARG A 119 0.27 -16.98 -5.79
N ARG A 120 0.48 -17.94 -4.87
CA ARG A 120 1.77 -18.59 -4.69
C ARG A 120 2.16 -19.44 -5.89
N ILE A 121 1.23 -20.17 -6.51
CA ILE A 121 1.49 -20.95 -7.72
C ILE A 121 1.93 -20.05 -8.86
N VAL A 122 1.24 -18.92 -9.09
CA VAL A 122 1.66 -17.94 -10.12
C VAL A 122 3.06 -17.38 -9.82
N GLN A 123 3.38 -17.09 -8.56
CA GLN A 123 4.73 -16.64 -8.18
C GLN A 123 5.81 -17.70 -8.39
N LEU A 124 5.50 -18.98 -8.13
CA LEU A 124 6.43 -20.09 -8.29
C LEU A 124 6.69 -20.40 -9.77
N LEU A 125 5.62 -20.46 -10.56
CA LEU A 125 5.68 -20.82 -11.98
C LEU A 125 6.05 -19.64 -12.87
N LYS A 126 5.88 -18.39 -12.39
CA LYS A 126 6.03 -17.15 -13.16
C LYS A 126 5.15 -17.10 -14.40
N LEU A 127 4.11 -17.94 -14.43
CA LEU A 127 3.15 -18.07 -15.51
C LEU A 127 1.76 -18.01 -14.89
N ASP A 128 0.95 -17.07 -15.37
CA ASP A 128 -0.47 -17.09 -15.10
C ASP A 128 -1.17 -18.22 -15.87
N TYR A 129 -2.46 -18.41 -15.61
CA TYR A 129 -3.24 -19.46 -16.26
C TYR A 129 -3.29 -19.32 -17.79
N LYS A 130 -3.40 -18.08 -18.31
CA LYS A 130 -3.51 -17.83 -19.76
C LYS A 130 -2.21 -18.21 -20.44
N SER A 131 -1.09 -17.82 -19.85
CA SER A 131 0.25 -18.09 -20.37
C SER A 131 0.62 -19.56 -20.23
N PHE A 132 0.26 -20.22 -19.12
CA PHE A 132 0.45 -21.67 -18.97
C PHE A 132 -0.32 -22.44 -20.05
N LYS A 133 -1.57 -22.06 -20.31
CA LYS A 133 -2.39 -22.70 -21.34
C LYS A 133 -1.81 -22.56 -22.74
N THR A 134 -1.21 -21.42 -23.06
CA THR A 134 -0.59 -21.19 -24.38
C THR A 134 0.80 -21.82 -24.50
N ALA A 135 1.60 -21.80 -23.42
CA ALA A 135 3.02 -22.17 -23.47
C ALA A 135 3.29 -23.66 -23.16
N VAL A 136 2.51 -24.23 -22.25
CA VAL A 136 2.77 -25.57 -21.69
C VAL A 136 1.69 -26.56 -22.14
N LEU A 137 0.43 -26.18 -21.94
CA LEU A 137 -0.72 -27.03 -22.20
C LEU A 137 -1.25 -26.80 -23.61
N LEU A 138 -0.44 -26.90 -24.66
CA LEU A 138 -0.85 -26.62 -26.05
C LEU A 138 -2.12 -27.43 -26.41
N PRO A 139 -3.34 -26.84 -26.37
CA PRO A 139 -4.54 -27.59 -26.67
C PRO A 139 -4.58 -27.84 -28.19
N GLN A 140 -5.16 -28.97 -28.60
CA GLN A 140 -5.32 -29.29 -30.02
C GLN A 140 -6.04 -28.13 -30.75
N GLY A 141 -5.45 -27.59 -31.83
CA GLY A 141 -5.98 -26.47 -32.61
C GLY A 141 -5.67 -25.05 -32.11
N ARG A 142 -4.92 -24.89 -31.01
CA ARG A 142 -4.56 -23.56 -30.46
C ARG A 142 -3.14 -23.09 -30.80
N PHE A 143 -2.29 -23.93 -31.37
CA PHE A 143 -1.10 -23.44 -32.07
C PHE A 143 -1.51 -22.54 -33.25
N ASP A 144 -2.61 -22.89 -33.92
CA ASP A 144 -3.26 -22.03 -34.91
C ASP A 144 -3.72 -20.69 -34.31
N ALA A 145 -4.15 -20.65 -33.05
CA ALA A 145 -4.51 -19.39 -32.40
C ALA A 145 -3.28 -18.48 -32.21
N LEU A 146 -2.09 -19.02 -32.00
CA LEU A 146 -0.84 -18.24 -32.00
C LEU A 146 -0.44 -17.82 -33.42
N LEU A 147 -0.61 -18.70 -34.41
CA LEU A 147 -0.30 -18.43 -35.82
C LEU A 147 -1.24 -17.39 -36.44
N ASN A 148 -2.51 -17.37 -36.03
CA ASN A 148 -3.56 -16.49 -36.52
C ASN A 148 -3.85 -15.30 -35.59
N ALA A 149 -3.16 -15.19 -34.45
CA ALA A 149 -3.27 -14.04 -33.56
C ALA A 149 -2.81 -12.76 -34.27
N THR A 150 -3.50 -11.65 -33.97
CA THR A 150 -3.05 -10.31 -34.37
C THR A 150 -1.67 -10.00 -33.78
N ASP A 151 -0.94 -9.07 -34.39
CA ASP A 151 0.41 -8.71 -33.93
C ASP A 151 0.44 -8.28 -32.46
N ALA A 152 -0.61 -7.57 -32.00
CA ALA A 152 -0.76 -7.16 -30.62
C ALA A 152 -0.96 -8.35 -29.67
N GLU A 153 -1.87 -9.28 -30.01
CA GLU A 153 -2.16 -10.47 -29.20
C GLU A 153 -0.98 -11.43 -29.16
N ARG A 154 -0.31 -11.64 -30.31
CA ARG A 154 0.90 -12.45 -30.41
C ARG A 154 2.01 -11.86 -29.54
N THR A 155 2.23 -10.55 -29.62
CA THR A 155 3.22 -9.86 -28.79
C THR A 155 2.90 -10.03 -27.30
N ALA A 156 1.64 -9.87 -26.89
CA ALA A 156 1.24 -10.07 -25.50
C ALA A 156 1.46 -11.51 -25.02
N MET A 157 1.11 -12.51 -25.84
CA MET A 157 1.36 -13.92 -25.52
C MET A 157 2.86 -14.21 -25.39
N LEU A 158 3.68 -13.75 -26.33
CA LEU A 158 5.13 -13.95 -26.29
C LEU A 158 5.78 -13.24 -25.09
N LYS A 159 5.38 -12.00 -24.79
CA LYS A 159 5.87 -11.28 -23.60
C LYS A 159 5.61 -12.05 -22.33
N SER A 160 4.43 -12.67 -22.21
CA SER A 160 4.09 -13.46 -21.04
C SER A 160 4.85 -14.79 -20.99
N ILE A 161 5.05 -15.45 -22.13
CA ILE A 161 5.88 -16.67 -22.25
C ILE A 161 7.32 -16.39 -21.82
N PHE A 162 7.90 -15.29 -22.29
CA PHE A 162 9.28 -14.91 -22.00
C PHE A 162 9.44 -14.12 -20.68
N GLY A 163 8.37 -13.91 -19.92
CA GLY A 163 8.41 -13.18 -18.64
C GLY A 163 8.76 -11.69 -18.76
N VAL A 164 8.60 -11.09 -19.95
CA VAL A 164 8.86 -9.66 -20.20
C VAL A 164 7.92 -8.77 -19.37
N ASP A 165 6.71 -9.27 -19.06
CA ASP A 165 5.75 -8.57 -18.20
C ASP A 165 6.31 -8.28 -16.80
N GLU A 166 7.18 -9.16 -16.27
CA GLU A 166 7.80 -8.96 -14.97
C GLU A 166 8.85 -7.84 -15.02
N VAL A 167 9.62 -7.77 -16.10
CA VAL A 167 10.57 -6.67 -16.35
C VAL A 167 9.84 -5.34 -16.53
N GLN A 168 8.74 -5.32 -17.30
CA GLN A 168 7.92 -4.12 -17.45
C GLN A 168 7.33 -3.66 -16.11
N ARG A 169 6.83 -4.60 -15.29
CA ARG A 169 6.29 -4.28 -13.96
C ARG A 169 7.36 -3.70 -13.03
N ILE A 170 8.58 -4.23 -13.05
CA ILE A 170 9.71 -3.66 -12.28
C ILE A 170 10.00 -2.24 -12.76
N ARG A 171 10.13 -2.04 -14.07
CA ARG A 171 10.37 -0.72 -14.67
C ARG A 171 9.31 0.29 -14.21
N SER A 172 8.03 -0.02 -14.32
CA SER A 172 6.96 0.90 -13.90
C SER A 172 7.02 1.23 -12.41
N ARG A 173 7.35 0.26 -11.55
CA ARG A 173 7.53 0.53 -10.10
C ARG A 173 8.75 1.40 -9.84
N SER A 174 9.84 1.18 -10.58
CA SER A 174 11.04 2.02 -10.50
C SER A 174 10.79 3.45 -10.97
N GLU A 175 10.01 3.63 -12.03
CA GLU A 175 9.60 4.96 -12.52
C GLU A 175 8.79 5.71 -11.44
N VAL A 176 7.78 5.08 -10.86
CA VAL A 176 6.99 5.67 -9.75
C VAL A 176 7.85 6.01 -8.53
N ALA A 177 8.78 5.13 -8.15
CA ALA A 177 9.68 5.38 -7.02
C ALA A 177 10.64 6.54 -7.31
N ARG A 178 11.17 6.62 -8.55
CA ARG A 178 12.05 7.70 -9.00
C ARG A 178 11.32 9.04 -8.98
N ASP A 179 10.10 9.10 -9.49
CA ASP A 179 9.31 10.33 -9.54
C ASP A 179 8.98 10.82 -8.11
N ARG A 180 8.69 9.89 -7.20
CA ARG A 180 8.49 10.21 -5.77
C ARG A 180 9.76 10.75 -5.10
N LEU A 181 10.91 10.16 -5.40
CA LEU A 181 12.21 10.64 -4.90
C LEU A 181 12.55 12.03 -5.45
N ALA A 182 12.27 12.28 -6.73
CA ALA A 182 12.48 13.59 -7.34
C ALA A 182 11.63 14.66 -6.66
N GLN A 183 10.36 14.36 -6.36
CA GLN A 183 9.49 15.28 -5.63
C GLN A 183 10.02 15.56 -4.21
N LEU A 184 10.41 14.52 -3.46
CA LEU A 184 10.94 14.69 -2.10
C LEU A 184 12.23 15.51 -2.08
N ASN A 185 13.12 15.31 -3.05
CA ASN A 185 14.33 16.12 -3.18
C ASN A 185 13.99 17.57 -3.49
N HIS A 186 13.04 17.83 -4.41
CA HIS A 186 12.61 19.18 -4.72
C HIS A 186 11.99 19.89 -3.50
N ASP A 187 11.17 19.18 -2.74
CA ASP A 187 10.57 19.70 -1.51
C ASP A 187 11.65 20.00 -0.45
N ALA A 188 12.67 19.14 -0.33
CA ALA A 188 13.80 19.33 0.57
C ALA A 188 14.69 20.52 0.15
N GLU A 189 14.98 20.68 -1.14
CA GLU A 189 15.70 21.83 -1.69
C GLU A 189 14.94 23.13 -1.45
N THR A 190 13.62 23.12 -1.65
CA THR A 190 12.75 24.28 -1.40
C THR A 190 12.70 24.63 0.08
N ALA A 191 12.64 23.62 0.96
CA ALA A 191 12.70 23.83 2.40
C ALA A 191 14.06 24.38 2.86
N LEU A 192 15.15 23.87 2.28
CA LEU A 192 16.50 24.37 2.54
C LEU A 192 16.67 25.82 2.09
N ALA A 193 16.14 26.20 0.93
CA ALA A 193 16.19 27.57 0.42
C ALA A 193 15.37 28.58 1.25
N ARG A 194 14.46 28.11 2.12
CA ARG A 194 13.69 28.97 3.05
C ARG A 194 14.38 29.17 4.38
N LEU A 195 15.39 28.35 4.70
CA LEU A 195 16.21 28.57 5.89
C LEU A 195 17.10 29.79 5.63
N LEU A 196 17.31 30.59 6.68
CA LEU A 196 18.29 31.67 6.67
C LEU A 196 19.69 31.07 6.48
N ASP A 197 20.60 31.83 5.86
CA ASP A 197 21.98 31.38 5.63
C ASP A 197 22.67 30.96 6.95
N ASP A 198 22.33 31.63 8.06
CA ASP A 198 22.66 31.21 9.42
C ASP A 198 21.46 31.42 10.37
N PRO A 199 20.63 30.38 10.59
CA PRO A 199 19.44 30.50 11.44
C PRO A 199 19.77 30.61 12.93
N ILE A 200 20.98 30.22 13.36
CA ILE A 200 21.42 30.35 14.76
C ILE A 200 21.77 31.80 15.02
N GLN A 201 22.59 32.40 14.17
CA GLN A 201 22.97 33.80 14.32
C GLN A 201 21.74 34.72 14.24
N ALA A 202 20.81 34.45 13.32
CA ALA A 202 19.59 35.23 13.21
C ALA A 202 18.67 35.09 14.45
N ALA A 203 18.65 33.93 15.11
CA ALA A 203 17.92 33.74 16.36
C ALA A 203 18.57 34.50 17.52
N ASP A 204 19.90 34.45 17.65
CA ASP A 204 20.65 35.19 18.67
C ASP A 204 20.48 36.71 18.51
N GLU A 205 20.50 37.21 17.26
CA GLU A 205 20.25 38.62 16.96
C GLU A 205 18.82 39.04 17.33
N ALA A 206 17.82 38.21 17.00
CA ALA A 206 16.42 38.46 17.35
C ALA A 206 16.18 38.45 18.87
N GLU A 207 16.79 37.51 19.60
CA GLU A 207 16.72 37.44 21.06
C GLU A 207 17.37 38.67 21.70
N GLY A 208 18.52 39.09 21.17
CA GLY A 208 19.20 40.33 21.58
C GLY A 208 18.35 41.58 21.35
N ASP A 209 17.66 41.67 20.21
CA ASP A 209 16.77 42.79 19.89
C ASP A 209 15.50 42.80 20.74
N GLU A 210 14.93 41.63 21.04
CA GLU A 210 13.81 41.49 21.98
C GLU A 210 14.21 41.97 23.38
N HIS A 211 15.37 41.57 23.88
CA HIS A 211 15.89 42.01 25.17
C HIS A 211 16.04 43.54 25.22
N ARG A 212 16.65 44.14 24.19
CA ARG A 212 16.79 45.61 24.08
C ARG A 212 15.46 46.32 24.01
N ALA A 213 14.47 45.77 23.28
CA ALA A 213 13.14 46.33 23.18
C ALA A 213 12.41 46.30 24.53
N THR A 214 12.55 45.19 25.26
CA THR A 214 11.95 45.00 26.59
C THR A 214 12.51 45.99 27.60
N GLU A 215 13.84 46.11 27.69
CA GLU A 215 14.45 47.11 28.57
C GLU A 215 14.05 48.55 28.21
N ARG A 216 13.91 48.87 26.92
CA ARG A 216 13.43 50.19 26.49
C ARG A 216 11.98 50.41 26.94
N ALA A 217 11.13 49.41 26.82
CA ALA A 217 9.74 49.48 27.25
C ALA A 217 9.62 49.69 28.77
N GLU A 218 10.44 49.00 29.56
CA GLU A 218 10.51 49.18 31.03
C GLU A 218 10.97 50.59 31.41
N ARG A 219 12.07 51.07 30.79
CA ARG A 219 12.57 52.43 31.02
C ARG A 219 11.52 53.49 30.67
N LEU A 220 10.77 53.29 29.58
CA LEU A 220 9.67 54.19 29.19
C LEU A 220 8.50 54.11 30.18
N HIS A 221 8.16 52.92 30.67
CA HIS A 221 7.13 52.73 31.69
C HIS A 221 7.46 53.48 32.99
N GLU A 222 8.71 53.39 33.45
CA GLU A 222 9.14 54.07 34.67
C GLU A 222 9.14 55.60 34.50
N ARG A 223 9.58 56.09 33.33
CA ARG A 223 9.46 57.51 32.97
C ARG A 223 8.01 57.97 32.93
N LEU A 224 7.09 57.16 32.41
CA LEU A 224 5.66 57.49 32.41
C LEU A 224 5.07 57.51 33.82
N ARG A 225 5.45 56.58 34.70
CA ARG A 225 5.03 56.57 36.11
C ARG A 225 5.46 57.84 36.83
N THR A 226 6.73 58.20 36.72
CA THR A 226 7.27 59.41 37.36
C THR A 226 6.62 60.70 36.81
N LEU A 227 6.36 60.77 35.50
CA LEU A 227 5.62 61.90 34.91
C LEU A 227 4.18 61.99 35.43
N ARG A 228 3.47 60.87 35.57
CA ARG A 228 2.11 60.84 36.14
C ARG A 228 2.10 61.29 37.60
N ALA A 229 3.03 60.80 38.42
CA ALA A 229 3.15 61.22 39.82
C ALA A 229 3.39 62.74 39.94
N ARG A 230 4.31 63.29 39.14
CA ARG A 230 4.56 64.75 39.09
C ARG A 230 3.34 65.54 38.60
N GLN A 231 2.58 64.99 37.66
CA GLN A 231 1.35 65.62 37.18
C GLN A 231 0.29 65.66 38.30
N GLU A 232 0.12 64.57 39.05
CA GLU A 232 -0.79 64.52 40.22
C GLU A 232 -0.36 65.50 41.31
N GLU A 233 0.93 65.56 41.64
CA GLU A 233 1.48 66.54 42.58
C GLU A 233 1.22 67.98 42.12
N ALA A 234 1.43 68.28 40.84
CA ALA A 234 1.17 69.60 40.28
C ALA A 234 -0.31 69.98 40.30
N ILE A 235 -1.21 69.02 40.04
CA ILE A 235 -2.66 69.23 40.15
C ILE A 235 -3.03 69.54 41.61
N ALA A 236 -2.57 68.72 42.56
CA ALA A 236 -2.85 68.92 43.98
C ALA A 236 -2.31 70.26 44.50
N ALA A 237 -1.09 70.64 44.13
CA ALA A 237 -0.51 71.94 44.48
C ALA A 237 -1.32 73.11 43.91
N ARG A 238 -1.84 72.97 42.68
CA ARG A 238 -2.68 73.99 42.04
C ARG A 238 -4.05 74.11 42.71
N GLU A 239 -4.65 73.01 43.13
CA GLU A 239 -5.89 73.00 43.92
C GLU A 239 -5.69 73.64 45.28
N HIS A 240 -4.61 73.29 45.99
CA HIS A 240 -4.27 73.88 47.28
C HIS A 240 -4.05 75.40 47.16
N ALA A 241 -3.31 75.85 46.14
CA ALA A 241 -3.09 77.27 45.88
C ALA A 241 -4.39 78.04 45.57
N ARG A 242 -5.34 77.39 44.87
CA ARG A 242 -6.69 77.96 44.65
C ARG A 242 -7.48 78.06 45.94
N ALA A 243 -7.44 77.04 46.79
CA ALA A 243 -8.14 77.02 48.07
C ALA A 243 -7.59 78.09 49.03
N THR A 244 -6.25 78.25 49.11
CA THR A 244 -5.63 79.31 49.92
C THR A 244 -6.00 80.70 49.41
N ALA A 245 -5.95 80.92 48.09
CA ALA A 245 -6.35 82.19 47.50
C ALA A 245 -7.84 82.52 47.76
N ALA A 246 -8.72 81.52 47.73
CA ALA A 246 -10.13 81.69 48.08
C ALA A 246 -10.31 82.00 49.58
N ALA A 247 -9.58 81.32 50.46
CA ALA A 247 -9.60 81.58 51.90
C ALA A 247 -9.09 83.00 52.23
N ASP A 248 -7.99 83.43 51.61
CA ASP A 248 -7.44 84.79 51.74
C ASP A 248 -8.47 85.84 51.28
N ALA A 249 -9.16 85.59 50.17
CA ALA A 249 -10.23 86.46 49.69
C ALA A 249 -11.44 86.53 50.66
N MET A 250 -11.83 85.40 51.27
CA MET A 250 -12.89 85.37 52.28
C MET A 250 -12.50 86.12 53.56
N LEU A 251 -11.26 85.94 54.04
CA LEU A 251 -10.69 86.67 55.18
C LEU A 251 -10.64 88.18 54.91
N ALA A 252 -10.23 88.59 53.70
CA ALA A 252 -10.24 89.99 53.30
C ALA A 252 -11.67 90.58 53.26
N ALA A 253 -12.67 89.78 52.87
CA ALA A 253 -14.08 90.19 52.84
C ALA A 253 -14.75 90.24 54.23
N HIS A 254 -14.22 89.52 55.23
CA HIS A 254 -14.76 89.44 56.60
C HIS A 254 -13.87 90.15 57.63
N ARG A 255 -13.07 91.12 57.21
CA ARG A 255 -12.35 92.01 58.12
C ARG A 255 -13.37 92.76 58.98
N VAL A 256 -13.50 92.35 60.23
CA VAL A 256 -14.22 93.11 61.25
C VAL A 256 -13.28 94.26 61.64
N ASP A 257 -13.73 95.50 61.44
CA ASP A 257 -13.08 96.64 62.06
C ASP A 257 -13.18 96.45 63.58
N ASP A 258 -12.05 96.27 64.25
CA ASP A 258 -12.01 96.26 65.70
C ASP A 258 -12.53 97.60 66.20
N ALA A 259 -13.69 97.54 66.84
CA ALA A 259 -14.24 98.61 67.62
C ALA A 259 -13.37 98.79 68.87
N HIS A 260 -12.65 99.92 68.96
CA HIS A 260 -12.64 100.88 70.08
C HIS A 260 -11.45 101.85 69.98
N ALA A 261 -11.72 103.15 69.87
CA ALA A 261 -11.47 104.12 70.94
C ALA A 261 -11.75 105.57 70.52
N ALA A 262 -12.59 106.23 71.34
CA ALA A 262 -12.84 107.67 71.52
C ALA A 262 -13.72 108.40 70.49
#